data_AF-A0A6G3S1H8-F1
#
_entry.id   AF-A0A6G3S1H8-F1
#
_cell.length_a   1.000
_cell.length_b   1.000
_cell.length_c   1.000
_cell.angle_alpha   90.00
_cell.angle_beta   90.00
_cell.angle_gamma   90.00
#
_symmetry.space_group_name_H-M   'P 1'
#
loop_
_entity.id
_entity.type
_entity.pdbx_description
1 polymer ?
#
loop_
_entity_poly.entity_id
_entity_poly.type
_entity_poly.pdbx_seq_one_letter_code
_entity_poly.pdbx_strand_id
1 'polypeptide(L)'
;MSFWDKLARGGRSAQFEFDSGSAATNAIELTKRHPVVSLSKQGAATGNLRVNLSWRMRTSDLGGFEKNSLLRHPFSMFKPDVVQAHTQSMVNVDLDLGCLYEMKDGEKGVVQPLGSFFGSLNSPPYVKLSGDDRFGSASGETMYVNLDHRESIKRLLVFVYIYDQTPAFDRTHANVTLYPSNGPRIEISLDERAPQARSCAVVSIENVKGDLVVRREVKFVYGFQAELDRLYGWGLQWGRGYKSKVSDR
;
A
#
# COMPACT_ATOMS: atom_id res chain seq x y z
N MET A 1 31.70 50.88 0.86
CA MET A 1 31.51 49.86 1.91
C MET A 1 30.34 50.28 2.78
N SER A 2 29.44 49.33 3.07
CA SER A 2 28.22 49.43 3.89
C SER A 2 26.95 49.96 3.22
N PHE A 3 26.25 48.98 2.64
CA PHE A 3 24.92 48.98 2.06
C PHE A 3 23.91 48.59 3.15
N TRP A 4 23.69 49.47 4.13
CA TRP A 4 22.75 49.22 5.23
C TRP A 4 21.92 50.46 5.51
N ASP A 5 20.96 50.74 4.64
CA ASP A 5 19.70 51.35 5.05
C ASP A 5 18.66 51.27 3.93
N LYS A 6 17.87 50.19 3.92
CA LYS A 6 16.53 50.14 3.30
C LYS A 6 15.89 48.76 3.49
N LEU A 7 14.61 48.81 3.86
CA LEU A 7 13.63 47.72 3.95
C LEU A 7 13.60 46.89 5.24
N ALA A 8 13.44 47.59 6.36
CA ALA A 8 12.36 47.23 7.26
C ALA A 8 11.01 47.52 6.55
N ARG A 9 10.39 46.48 5.97
CA ARG A 9 8.96 46.28 5.66
C ARG A 9 8.81 45.26 4.53
N GLY A 10 8.27 44.09 4.85
CA GLY A 10 7.93 43.08 3.87
C GLY A 10 7.42 41.82 4.54
N GLY A 11 6.14 41.82 4.90
CA GLY A 11 5.46 40.62 5.36
C GLY A 11 5.49 39.53 4.29
N ARG A 12 5.70 38.30 4.71
CA ARG A 12 5.29 37.10 3.97
C ARG A 12 4.76 36.09 4.98
N SER A 13 3.45 36.12 5.14
CA SER A 13 2.65 34.96 5.51
C SER A 13 3.17 33.72 4.80
N ALA A 14 3.47 32.68 5.57
CA ALA A 14 3.82 31.36 5.07
C ALA A 14 2.68 30.87 4.16
N GLN A 15 2.88 31.04 2.87
CA GLN A 15 2.00 30.52 1.83
C GLN A 15 2.28 29.02 1.78
N PHE A 16 1.41 28.26 2.44
CA PHE A 16 1.32 26.82 2.23
C PHE A 16 1.06 26.62 0.74
N GLU A 17 2.08 26.18 0.03
CA GLU A 17 2.01 25.81 -1.38
C GLU A 17 1.13 24.56 -1.47
N PHE A 18 -0.13 24.77 -1.85
CA PHE A 18 -1.08 23.70 -2.14
C PHE A 18 -0.66 23.06 -3.46
N ASP A 19 -0.06 21.89 -3.37
CA ASP A 19 0.25 21.05 -4.52
C ASP A 19 -1.06 20.43 -5.02
N SER A 20 -1.72 21.14 -5.95
CA SER A 20 -2.73 20.55 -6.82
C SER A 20 -2.06 19.42 -7.60
N GLY A 21 -2.44 18.18 -7.28
CA GLY A 21 -1.87 16.96 -7.87
C GLY A 21 -1.75 17.01 -9.39
N SER A 22 -0.92 16.12 -9.95
CA SER A 22 -0.60 16.07 -11.39
C SER A 22 -1.82 16.41 -12.26
N ALA A 23 -1.73 17.53 -13.00
CA ALA A 23 -2.84 18.10 -13.77
C ALA A 23 -3.41 17.14 -14.84
N ALA A 24 -2.69 16.06 -15.16
CA ALA A 24 -3.12 15.01 -16.08
C ALA A 24 -3.93 13.88 -15.42
N THR A 25 -3.83 13.67 -14.10
CA THR A 25 -4.42 12.49 -13.43
C THR A 25 -5.24 12.79 -12.17
N ASN A 26 -5.34 14.06 -11.73
CA ASN A 26 -6.03 14.46 -10.49
C ASN A 26 -5.66 13.54 -9.31
N ALA A 27 -4.35 13.32 -9.15
CA ALA A 27 -3.77 12.39 -8.20
C ALA A 27 -2.71 13.09 -7.34
N ILE A 28 -2.75 12.84 -6.04
CA ILE A 28 -1.74 13.26 -5.05
C ILE A 28 -0.84 12.06 -4.76
N GLU A 29 0.45 12.17 -5.03
CA GLU A 29 1.42 11.15 -4.63
C GLU A 29 1.98 11.47 -3.24
N LEU A 30 1.85 10.54 -2.29
CA LEU A 30 2.54 10.70 -1.01
C LEU A 30 3.96 10.17 -1.13
N THR A 31 4.92 11.04 -0.82
CA THR A 31 6.35 10.73 -0.86
C THR A 31 6.98 10.89 0.52
N LYS A 32 8.26 10.51 0.66
CA LYS A 32 9.02 10.79 1.90
C LYS A 32 9.07 12.29 2.23
N ARG A 33 9.07 13.16 1.21
CA ARG A 33 9.13 14.62 1.38
C ARG A 33 7.76 15.22 1.74
N HIS A 34 6.70 14.65 1.19
CA HIS A 34 5.32 15.05 1.43
C HIS A 34 4.50 13.84 1.90
N PRO A 35 4.64 13.41 3.16
CA PRO A 35 4.07 12.16 3.62
C PRO A 35 2.63 12.31 4.11
N VAL A 36 2.05 13.51 4.20
CA VAL A 36 0.77 13.75 4.87
C VAL A 36 -0.19 14.53 3.98
N VAL A 37 -1.44 14.11 3.95
CA VAL A 37 -2.57 14.83 3.35
C VAL A 37 -3.80 14.72 4.26
N SER A 38 -4.60 15.77 4.34
CA SER A 38 -5.89 15.73 5.04
C SER A 38 -7.01 15.48 4.04
N LEU A 39 -7.81 14.42 4.26
CA LEU A 39 -8.98 14.15 3.42
C LEU A 39 -10.07 15.20 3.63
N SER A 40 -10.23 15.69 4.86
CA SER A 40 -11.27 16.68 5.16
C SER A 40 -11.02 18.00 4.43
N LYS A 41 -9.76 18.45 4.36
CA LYS A 41 -9.39 19.67 3.62
C LYS A 41 -9.57 19.53 2.11
N GLN A 42 -9.53 18.30 1.58
CA GLN A 42 -9.77 18.00 0.17
C GLN A 42 -11.27 17.76 -0.13
N GLY A 43 -12.16 17.89 0.86
CA GLY A 43 -13.58 17.57 0.70
C GLY A 43 -13.84 16.09 0.44
N ALA A 44 -12.89 15.23 0.83
CA ALA A 44 -12.79 13.81 0.50
C ALA A 44 -13.13 12.88 1.69
N ALA A 45 -13.62 13.45 2.80
CA ALA A 45 -13.87 12.75 4.06
C ALA A 45 -15.31 12.19 4.20
N THR A 46 -16.02 11.95 3.09
CA THR A 46 -17.40 11.45 3.08
C THR A 46 -17.56 10.29 2.10
N GLY A 47 -18.62 9.49 2.27
CA GLY A 47 -18.92 8.33 1.43
C GLY A 47 -17.95 7.17 1.67
N ASN A 48 -17.72 6.36 0.63
CA ASN A 48 -16.80 5.24 0.72
C ASN A 48 -15.41 5.62 0.18
N LEU A 49 -14.38 5.35 0.99
CA LEU A 49 -12.99 5.36 0.58
C LEU A 49 -12.61 3.96 0.11
N ARG A 50 -12.25 3.82 -1.17
CA ARG A 50 -11.74 2.56 -1.72
C ARG A 50 -10.22 2.55 -1.67
N VAL A 51 -9.63 1.61 -0.97
CA VAL A 51 -8.19 1.35 -0.94
C VAL A 51 -7.92 0.15 -1.83
N ASN A 52 -7.15 0.35 -2.89
CA ASN A 52 -6.80 -0.71 -3.83
C ASN A 52 -5.30 -0.98 -3.74
N LEU A 53 -4.97 -2.26 -3.63
CA LEU A 53 -3.62 -2.76 -3.80
C LEU A 53 -3.50 -3.30 -5.23
N SER A 54 -2.46 -2.87 -5.94
CA SER A 54 -2.09 -3.40 -7.24
C SER A 54 -0.60 -3.75 -7.24
N TRP A 55 -0.24 -4.89 -7.83
CA TRP A 55 1.17 -5.27 -7.97
C TRP A 55 1.46 -5.94 -9.30
N ARG A 56 2.72 -5.80 -9.72
CA ARG A 56 3.31 -6.52 -10.86
C ARG A 56 4.69 -7.03 -10.50
N MET A 57 5.08 -8.19 -11.04
CA MET A 57 6.45 -8.69 -10.92
C MET A 57 7.42 -7.76 -11.64
N ARG A 58 8.62 -7.56 -11.08
CA ARG A 58 9.72 -6.88 -11.77
C ARG A 58 10.21 -7.78 -12.90
N THR A 59 10.30 -7.22 -14.11
CA THR A 59 10.69 -7.96 -15.32
C THR A 59 12.11 -8.54 -15.25
N SER A 60 12.96 -8.07 -14.34
CA SER A 60 14.31 -8.61 -14.12
C SER A 60 14.33 -10.06 -13.62
N ASP A 61 13.26 -10.52 -12.98
CA ASP A 61 13.11 -11.91 -12.52
C ASP A 61 12.39 -12.79 -13.54
N LEU A 62 11.84 -12.19 -14.60
CA LEU A 62 11.31 -12.88 -15.77
C LEU A 62 12.47 -13.09 -16.74
N GLY A 63 13.34 -14.07 -16.42
CA GLY A 63 14.37 -14.61 -17.31
C GLY A 63 15.00 -13.61 -18.28
N GLY A 64 16.02 -12.88 -17.83
CA GLY A 64 16.85 -12.11 -18.75
C GLY A 64 17.36 -13.04 -19.84
N PHE A 65 16.98 -12.77 -21.09
CA PHE A 65 17.64 -13.37 -22.24
C PHE A 65 19.13 -13.07 -22.10
N GLU A 66 19.92 -14.08 -21.74
CA GLU A 66 21.37 -14.01 -21.91
C GLU A 66 21.58 -13.68 -23.38
N LYS A 67 21.96 -12.43 -23.66
CA LYS A 67 22.50 -12.06 -24.96
C LYS A 67 23.81 -12.78 -25.08
N ASN A 68 23.75 -14.04 -25.53
CA ASN A 68 24.90 -14.84 -25.90
C ASN A 68 25.74 -13.98 -26.84
N SER A 69 26.89 -13.55 -26.32
CA SER A 69 27.87 -12.79 -27.08
C SER A 69 28.37 -13.69 -28.20
N LEU A 70 27.83 -13.49 -29.41
CA LEU A 70 28.19 -14.20 -30.64
C LEU A 70 29.68 -14.00 -31.03
N LEU A 71 30.41 -13.16 -30.31
CA LEU A 71 31.85 -12.94 -30.49
C LEU A 71 32.73 -13.98 -29.78
N ARG A 72 32.20 -14.75 -28.81
CA ARG A 72 33.02 -15.69 -28.04
C ARG A 72 32.95 -17.16 -28.47
N HIS A 73 31.93 -17.57 -29.24
CA HIS A 73 31.76 -18.98 -29.65
C HIS A 73 31.16 -19.12 -31.07
N PRO A 74 31.96 -19.04 -32.15
CA PRO A 74 31.46 -19.09 -33.53
C PRO A 74 30.87 -20.44 -33.97
N PHE A 75 31.06 -21.51 -33.19
CA PHE A 75 30.57 -22.86 -33.51
C PHE A 75 29.28 -23.25 -32.78
N SER A 76 28.65 -22.36 -32.00
CA SER A 76 27.39 -22.68 -31.30
C SER A 76 26.16 -22.65 -32.19
N MET A 77 26.28 -22.26 -33.48
CA MET A 77 25.16 -22.20 -34.44
C MET A 77 24.63 -23.58 -34.86
N PHE A 78 25.35 -24.67 -34.55
CA PHE A 78 24.98 -26.04 -34.94
C PHE A 78 24.55 -26.94 -33.78
N LYS A 79 24.35 -26.39 -32.59
CA LYS A 79 23.73 -27.14 -31.49
C LYS A 79 22.24 -26.86 -31.54
N PRO A 80 21.36 -27.87 -31.69
CA PRO A 80 19.93 -27.65 -31.54
C PRO A 80 19.71 -27.05 -30.15
N ASP A 81 18.97 -25.95 -30.09
CA ASP A 81 18.59 -25.32 -28.84
C ASP A 81 17.95 -26.41 -27.99
N VAL A 82 18.65 -26.83 -26.94
CA VAL A 82 18.06 -27.78 -26.00
C VAL A 82 16.98 -26.94 -25.35
N VAL A 83 15.73 -27.17 -25.74
CA VAL A 83 14.55 -26.61 -25.08
C VAL A 83 14.48 -27.27 -23.71
N GLN A 84 15.45 -26.92 -22.86
CA GLN A 84 15.45 -27.25 -21.48
C GLN A 84 14.29 -26.44 -20.96
N ALA A 85 13.18 -27.14 -20.72
CA ALA A 85 12.02 -26.61 -20.03
C ALA A 85 12.50 -26.07 -18.69
N HIS A 86 13.02 -24.85 -18.70
CA HIS A 86 13.31 -24.04 -17.54
C HIS A 86 11.92 -23.71 -17.01
N THR A 87 11.35 -24.65 -16.28
CA THR A 87 10.35 -24.35 -15.26
C THR A 87 11.09 -23.59 -14.17
N GLN A 88 11.56 -22.37 -14.49
CA GLN A 88 11.71 -21.34 -13.49
C GLN A 88 10.31 -21.22 -12.91
N SER A 89 10.12 -21.88 -11.77
CA SER A 89 8.87 -21.84 -11.03
C SER A 89 8.62 -20.35 -10.81
N MET A 90 7.69 -19.80 -11.59
CA MET A 90 7.25 -18.43 -11.47
C MET A 90 6.76 -18.33 -10.03
N VAL A 91 7.56 -17.74 -9.15
CA VAL A 91 7.22 -17.65 -7.73
C VAL A 91 5.95 -16.82 -7.71
N ASN A 92 4.83 -17.49 -7.44
CA ASN A 92 3.53 -16.88 -7.45
C ASN A 92 3.44 -16.02 -6.20
N VAL A 93 3.76 -14.73 -6.32
CA VAL A 93 3.73 -13.79 -5.22
C VAL A 93 2.27 -13.43 -4.93
N ASP A 94 1.80 -13.81 -3.76
CA ASP A 94 0.47 -13.47 -3.24
C ASP A 94 0.61 -12.35 -2.20
N LEU A 95 0.33 -11.11 -2.63
CA LEU A 95 0.27 -9.95 -1.73
C LEU A 95 -1.17 -9.79 -1.22
N ASP A 96 -1.32 -9.77 0.10
CA ASP A 96 -2.60 -9.54 0.76
C ASP A 96 -2.63 -8.15 1.38
N LEU A 97 -3.83 -7.56 1.42
CA LEU A 97 -4.16 -6.30 2.06
C LEU A 97 -4.83 -6.57 3.42
N GLY A 98 -4.38 -5.83 4.44
CA GLY A 98 -4.96 -5.88 5.78
C GLY A 98 -5.08 -4.48 6.39
N CYS A 99 -5.91 -4.37 7.43
CA CYS A 99 -6.10 -3.14 8.18
C CYS A 99 -6.25 -3.41 9.66
N LEU A 100 -5.38 -2.80 10.49
CA LEU A 100 -5.64 -2.69 11.92
C LEU A 100 -6.55 -1.51 12.16
N TYR A 101 -7.62 -1.71 12.93
CA TYR A 101 -8.56 -0.64 13.27
C TYR A 101 -8.59 -0.40 14.77
N GLU A 102 -8.84 0.85 15.13
CA GLU A 102 -9.19 1.26 16.49
C GLU A 102 -10.36 2.24 16.39
N MET A 103 -11.44 1.92 17.09
CA MET A 103 -12.66 2.71 17.18
C MET A 103 -12.56 3.70 18.36
N LYS A 104 -13.38 4.75 18.36
CA LYS A 104 -13.37 5.76 19.43
C LYS A 104 -13.86 5.22 20.78
N ASP A 105 -14.67 4.16 20.77
CA ASP A 105 -15.11 3.44 21.98
C ASP A 105 -14.02 2.50 22.54
N GLY A 106 -12.89 2.35 21.84
CA GLY A 106 -11.77 1.52 22.25
C GLY A 106 -11.78 0.11 21.67
N GLU A 107 -12.79 -0.27 20.86
CA GLU A 107 -12.77 -1.53 20.12
C GLU A 107 -11.60 -1.53 19.13
N LYS A 108 -10.85 -2.64 19.11
CA LYS A 108 -9.69 -2.82 18.23
C LYS A 108 -9.72 -4.20 17.62
N GLY A 109 -9.18 -4.29 16.42
CA GLY A 109 -9.00 -5.56 15.75
C GLY A 109 -8.30 -5.42 14.42
N VAL A 110 -8.45 -6.46 13.60
CA VAL A 110 -7.87 -6.54 12.27
C VAL A 110 -8.93 -6.95 11.27
N VAL A 111 -8.89 -6.34 10.09
CA VAL A 111 -9.58 -6.79 8.88
C VAL A 111 -8.52 -7.39 7.95
N GLN A 112 -8.68 -8.66 7.59
CA GLN A 112 -7.74 -9.39 6.75
C GLN A 112 -8.37 -10.71 6.23
N PRO A 113 -7.85 -11.29 5.12
CA PRO A 113 -8.26 -12.61 4.65
C PRO A 113 -7.97 -13.73 5.66
N LEU A 114 -6.87 -13.61 6.42
CA LEU A 114 -6.43 -14.63 7.37
C LEU A 114 -7.41 -14.78 8.54
N GLY A 115 -8.00 -15.97 8.70
CA GLY A 115 -9.05 -16.19 9.72
C GLY A 115 -10.42 -15.63 9.33
N SER A 116 -10.61 -15.26 8.06
CA SER A 116 -11.89 -14.80 7.49
C SER A 116 -12.45 -13.52 8.16
N PHE A 117 -11.58 -12.63 8.61
CA PHE A 117 -11.94 -11.34 9.20
C PHE A 117 -12.15 -10.28 8.12
N PHE A 118 -13.20 -10.41 7.30
CA PHE A 118 -13.46 -9.49 6.18
C PHE A 118 -14.09 -8.15 6.58
N GLY A 119 -14.59 -8.02 7.81
CA GLY A 119 -15.22 -6.79 8.30
C GLY A 119 -16.59 -6.48 7.65
N SER A 120 -17.08 -5.26 7.84
CA SER A 120 -18.41 -4.79 7.43
C SER A 120 -18.40 -3.29 7.17
N LEU A 121 -19.22 -2.83 6.22
CA LEU A 121 -19.45 -1.40 5.94
C LEU A 121 -20.62 -0.80 6.72
N ASN A 122 -21.53 -1.65 7.21
CA ASN A 122 -22.79 -1.24 7.83
C ASN A 122 -22.77 -1.38 9.36
N SER A 123 -21.70 -1.93 9.91
CA SER A 123 -21.45 -2.09 11.33
C SER A 123 -19.96 -1.84 11.60
N PRO A 124 -19.55 -1.53 12.84
CA PRO A 124 -18.14 -1.52 13.22
C PRO A 124 -17.44 -2.78 12.68
N PRO A 125 -16.23 -2.65 12.10
CA PRO A 125 -15.35 -1.48 12.10
C PRO A 125 -15.59 -0.46 10.97
N TYR A 126 -16.66 -0.59 10.18
CA TYR A 126 -16.91 0.22 8.96
C TYR A 126 -15.81 0.07 7.89
N VAL A 127 -15.02 -1.00 7.98
CA VAL A 127 -13.99 -1.40 7.04
C VAL A 127 -14.35 -2.78 6.53
N LYS A 128 -14.37 -2.96 5.21
CA LYS A 128 -14.64 -4.24 4.57
C LYS A 128 -13.61 -4.55 3.51
N LEU A 129 -13.07 -5.76 3.52
CA LEU A 129 -12.23 -6.29 2.47
C LEU A 129 -13.09 -7.05 1.44
N SER A 130 -12.85 -6.84 0.15
CA SER A 130 -13.60 -7.51 -0.93
C SER A 130 -13.32 -9.01 -0.98
N GLY A 131 -12.16 -9.44 -0.47
CA GLY A 131 -11.64 -10.78 -0.74
C GLY A 131 -11.21 -10.95 -2.20
N ASP A 132 -11.01 -12.20 -2.61
CA ASP A 132 -10.46 -12.61 -3.91
C ASP A 132 -11.45 -12.46 -5.09
N ASP A 133 -12.45 -11.59 -4.97
CA ASP A 133 -13.43 -11.33 -6.03
C ASP A 133 -12.78 -10.41 -7.09
N ARG A 134 -11.98 -11.05 -7.96
CA ARG A 134 -11.17 -10.44 -9.01
C ARG A 134 -12.02 -10.08 -10.23
N PHE A 135 -12.84 -9.03 -10.13
CA PHE A 135 -13.37 -8.41 -11.34
C PHE A 135 -12.31 -7.53 -12.01
N GLY A 136 -11.56 -8.13 -12.95
CA GLY A 136 -10.82 -7.39 -13.99
C GLY A 136 -9.31 -7.21 -13.75
N SER A 137 -8.53 -8.22 -14.12
CA SER A 137 -7.14 -8.19 -14.59
C SER A 137 -6.23 -7.02 -14.13
N ALA A 138 -5.85 -7.07 -12.86
CA ALA A 138 -4.48 -6.94 -12.35
C ALA A 138 -4.49 -7.67 -10.99
N SER A 139 -3.44 -8.42 -10.66
CA SER A 139 -3.31 -9.06 -9.34
C SER A 139 -3.40 -7.98 -8.25
N GLY A 140 -4.53 -7.95 -7.54
CA GLY A 140 -4.94 -6.83 -6.69
C GLY A 140 -6.03 -7.21 -5.69
N GLU A 141 -6.01 -6.59 -4.51
CA GLU A 141 -7.07 -6.68 -3.49
C GLU A 141 -7.68 -5.30 -3.24
N THR A 142 -8.96 -5.25 -2.87
CA THR A 142 -9.66 -3.99 -2.60
C THR A 142 -10.28 -3.99 -1.20
N MET A 143 -10.10 -2.90 -0.49
CA MET A 143 -10.73 -2.60 0.79
C MET A 143 -11.59 -1.35 0.67
N TYR A 144 -12.70 -1.33 1.39
CA TYR A 144 -13.61 -0.21 1.46
C TYR A 144 -13.70 0.26 2.90
N VAL A 145 -13.64 1.58 3.12
CA VAL A 145 -13.84 2.23 4.41
C VAL A 145 -15.01 3.19 4.26
N ASN A 146 -16.04 3.01 5.09
CA ASN A 146 -17.19 3.92 5.10
C ASN A 146 -16.86 5.16 5.96
N LEU A 147 -16.55 6.27 5.29
CA LEU A 147 -16.19 7.54 5.92
C LEU A 147 -17.41 8.32 6.42
N ASP A 148 -18.65 7.93 6.10
CA ASP A 148 -19.83 8.52 6.74
C ASP A 148 -19.85 8.21 8.25
N HIS A 149 -19.18 7.13 8.67
CA HIS A 149 -18.94 6.78 10.06
C HIS A 149 -17.55 7.19 10.57
N ARG A 150 -16.87 8.14 9.91
CA ARG A 150 -15.52 8.62 10.31
C ARG A 150 -15.44 9.09 11.76
N GLU A 151 -16.56 9.55 12.33
CA GLU A 151 -16.61 10.00 13.71
C GLU A 151 -16.53 8.86 14.72
N SER A 152 -16.80 7.62 14.33
CA SER A 152 -16.60 6.43 15.17
C SER A 152 -15.19 5.88 15.06
N ILE A 153 -14.45 6.23 14.00
CA ILE A 153 -13.10 5.73 13.72
C ILE A 153 -12.07 6.61 14.44
N LYS A 154 -11.18 6.00 15.23
CA LYS A 154 -10.06 6.70 15.87
C LYS A 154 -8.82 6.65 14.99
N ARG A 155 -8.41 5.45 14.57
CA ARG A 155 -7.30 5.27 13.62
C ARG A 155 -7.39 3.94 12.87
N LEU A 156 -6.86 3.95 11.66
CA LEU A 156 -6.68 2.78 10.80
C LEU A 156 -5.21 2.70 10.39
N LEU A 157 -4.64 1.50 10.34
CA LEU A 157 -3.34 1.23 9.73
C LEU A 157 -3.53 0.20 8.63
N VAL A 158 -3.42 0.64 7.38
CA VAL A 158 -3.44 -0.24 6.22
C VAL A 158 -2.04 -0.78 6.00
N PHE A 159 -1.95 -2.10 5.86
CA PHE A 159 -0.71 -2.80 5.64
C PHE A 159 -0.86 -3.85 4.53
N VAL A 160 0.27 -4.17 3.92
CA VAL A 160 0.38 -5.23 2.91
C VAL A 160 1.31 -6.29 3.46
N TYR A 161 0.99 -7.56 3.24
CA TYR A 161 1.83 -8.67 3.72
C TYR A 161 1.84 -9.81 2.71
N ILE A 162 2.83 -10.69 2.85
CA ILE A 162 3.04 -11.82 1.95
C ILE A 162 2.75 -13.11 2.70
N TYR A 163 1.73 -13.86 2.31
CA TYR A 163 1.38 -15.09 3.04
C TYR A 163 2.38 -16.24 2.84
N ASP A 164 2.94 -16.37 1.63
CA ASP A 164 3.80 -17.49 1.22
C ASP A 164 5.21 -17.50 1.86
N GLN A 165 5.48 -16.57 2.77
CA GLN A 165 6.76 -16.34 3.47
C GLN A 165 7.96 -16.04 2.57
N THR A 166 7.77 -15.94 1.25
CA THR A 166 8.85 -15.67 0.31
C THR A 166 8.96 -14.15 0.16
N PRO A 167 10.05 -13.52 0.62
CA PRO A 167 10.19 -12.07 0.49
C PRO A 167 10.04 -11.63 -0.97
N ALA A 168 9.07 -10.75 -1.24
CA ALA A 168 8.70 -10.38 -2.61
C ALA A 168 8.57 -8.88 -2.82
N PHE A 169 8.66 -8.05 -1.78
CA PHE A 169 8.59 -6.60 -1.95
C PHE A 169 9.71 -6.06 -2.85
N ASP A 170 10.93 -6.60 -2.78
CA ASP A 170 12.01 -6.19 -3.69
C ASP A 170 11.87 -6.74 -5.13
N ARG A 171 10.99 -7.74 -5.32
CA ARG A 171 10.74 -8.39 -6.61
C ARG A 171 9.44 -7.93 -7.28
N THR A 172 8.66 -7.09 -6.61
CA THR A 172 7.41 -6.55 -7.12
C THR A 172 7.45 -5.03 -7.21
N HIS A 173 6.63 -4.47 -8.08
CA HIS A 173 6.21 -3.09 -7.99
C HIS A 173 4.79 -3.08 -7.44
N ALA A 174 4.65 -2.85 -6.15
CA ALA A 174 3.36 -2.69 -5.49
C ALA A 174 3.02 -1.20 -5.34
N ASN A 175 1.75 -0.87 -5.56
CA ASN A 175 1.19 0.46 -5.34
C ASN A 175 -0.13 0.30 -4.59
N VAL A 176 -0.31 1.12 -3.55
CA VAL A 176 -1.59 1.27 -2.85
C VAL A 176 -2.19 2.61 -3.22
N THR A 177 -3.39 2.58 -3.80
CA THR A 177 -4.12 3.78 -4.21
C THR A 177 -5.39 3.92 -3.39
N LEU A 178 -5.60 5.10 -2.82
CA LEU A 178 -6.81 5.50 -2.11
C LEU A 178 -7.68 6.32 -3.07
N TYR A 179 -8.91 5.86 -3.30
CA TYR A 179 -9.93 6.52 -4.09
C TYR A 179 -11.01 7.05 -3.15
N PRO A 180 -10.94 8.32 -2.74
CA PRO A 180 -12.04 8.94 -2.01
C PRO A 180 -13.26 9.10 -2.93
N SER A 181 -14.46 9.25 -2.34
CA SER A 181 -15.69 9.49 -3.10
C SER A 181 -15.71 10.86 -3.79
N ASN A 182 -14.91 11.81 -3.29
CA ASN A 182 -14.72 13.13 -3.85
C ASN A 182 -13.26 13.57 -3.68
N GLY A 183 -12.77 14.45 -4.54
CA GLY A 183 -11.39 14.92 -4.51
C GLY A 183 -10.38 14.02 -5.24
N PRO A 184 -9.09 14.35 -5.18
CA PRO A 184 -8.05 13.63 -5.89
C PRO A 184 -7.77 12.26 -5.27
N ARG A 185 -7.39 11.29 -6.11
CA ARG A 185 -6.91 9.99 -5.62
C ARG A 185 -5.53 10.15 -4.98
N ILE A 186 -5.21 9.33 -3.99
CA ILE A 186 -3.91 9.37 -3.30
C ILE A 186 -3.15 8.10 -3.65
N GLU A 187 -1.94 8.26 -4.20
CA GLU A 187 -1.09 7.15 -4.63
C GLU A 187 0.12 6.99 -3.70
N ILE A 188 0.41 5.74 -3.35
CA ILE A 188 1.51 5.39 -2.45
C ILE A 188 2.28 4.24 -3.08
N SER A 189 3.46 4.56 -3.58
CA SER A 189 4.39 3.57 -4.17
C SER A 189 5.17 2.84 -3.07
N LEU A 190 5.24 1.51 -3.18
CA LEU A 190 6.05 0.63 -2.33
C LEU A 190 7.33 0.23 -3.10
N ASP A 191 8.12 1.21 -3.50
CA ASP A 191 9.30 1.07 -4.35
C ASP A 191 10.61 0.87 -3.57
N GLU A 192 10.58 1.08 -2.24
CA GLU A 192 11.76 0.95 -1.39
C GLU A 192 12.26 -0.50 -1.32
N ARG A 193 13.59 -0.68 -1.37
CA ARG A 193 14.20 -2.00 -1.31
C ARG A 193 14.21 -2.55 0.11
N ALA A 194 13.45 -3.61 0.34
CA ALA A 194 13.42 -4.33 1.60
C ALA A 194 13.39 -5.85 1.32
N PRO A 195 14.54 -6.46 0.95
CA PRO A 195 14.59 -7.81 0.37
C PRO A 195 14.21 -8.94 1.34
N GLN A 196 14.10 -8.65 2.63
CA GLN A 196 13.77 -9.61 3.68
C GLN A 196 12.45 -9.27 4.40
N ALA A 197 11.79 -8.19 3.99
CA ALA A 197 10.53 -7.79 4.59
C ALA A 197 9.40 -8.73 4.18
N ARG A 198 8.53 -9.04 5.14
CA ARG A 198 7.36 -9.90 4.98
C ARG A 198 6.05 -9.14 5.07
N SER A 199 6.08 -7.95 5.66
CA SER A 199 4.97 -7.01 5.64
C SER A 199 5.45 -5.57 5.57
N CYS A 200 4.54 -4.67 5.18
CA CYS A 200 4.77 -3.24 5.06
C CYS A 200 3.55 -2.50 5.62
N ALA A 201 3.76 -1.66 6.63
CA ALA A 201 2.78 -0.64 7.01
C ALA A 201 2.79 0.45 5.95
N VAL A 202 1.71 0.60 5.20
CA VAL A 202 1.69 1.47 4.02
C VAL A 202 1.22 2.86 4.40
N VAL A 203 0.07 2.95 5.06
CA VAL A 203 -0.60 4.22 5.36
C VAL A 203 -1.37 4.14 6.66
N SER A 204 -1.27 5.19 7.46
CA SER A 204 -2.13 5.40 8.62
C SER A 204 -3.18 6.47 8.31
N ILE A 205 -4.42 6.22 8.71
CA ILE A 205 -5.53 7.17 8.63
C ILE A 205 -5.98 7.46 10.06
N GLU A 206 -5.84 8.69 10.52
CA GLU A 206 -6.13 9.07 11.91
C GLU A 206 -7.16 10.19 11.96
N ASN A 207 -8.13 10.07 12.86
CA ASN A 207 -9.07 11.15 13.14
C ASN A 207 -8.47 12.08 14.20
N VAL A 208 -7.94 13.22 13.77
CA VAL A 208 -7.33 14.24 14.62
C VAL A 208 -8.29 15.41 14.76
N LYS A 209 -8.99 15.51 15.90
CA LYS A 209 -9.95 16.59 16.19
C LYS A 209 -11.02 16.78 15.10
N GLY A 210 -11.50 15.68 14.51
CA GLY A 210 -12.50 15.71 13.43
C GLY A 210 -11.91 15.85 12.03
N ASP A 211 -10.58 15.97 11.90
CA ASP A 211 -9.88 15.92 10.62
C ASP A 211 -9.32 14.51 10.35
N LEU A 212 -9.73 13.88 9.26
CA LEU A 212 -9.13 12.63 8.78
C LEU A 212 -7.80 12.93 8.08
N VAL A 213 -6.71 12.61 8.77
CA VAL A 213 -5.34 12.78 8.28
C VAL A 213 -4.81 11.45 7.77
N VAL A 214 -4.38 11.44 6.52
CA VAL A 214 -3.72 10.31 5.85
C VAL A 214 -2.21 10.55 5.88
N ARG A 215 -1.46 9.59 6.38
CA ARG A 215 0.00 9.66 6.49
C ARG A 215 0.64 8.42 5.88
N ARG A 216 1.56 8.64 4.93
CA ARG A 216 2.45 7.64 4.36
C ARG A 216 3.38 7.12 5.43
N GLU A 217 3.33 5.82 5.65
CA GLU A 217 4.21 5.11 6.58
C GLU A 217 5.33 4.41 5.79
N VAL A 218 4.97 3.58 4.82
CA VAL A 218 5.87 2.71 4.01
C VAL A 218 7.01 2.14 4.86
N LYS A 219 6.65 1.54 5.99
CA LYS A 219 7.58 0.91 6.93
C LYS A 219 7.57 -0.60 6.72
N PHE A 220 8.67 -1.10 6.18
CA PHE A 220 8.88 -2.52 5.96
C PHE A 220 9.35 -3.21 7.24
N VAL A 221 8.78 -4.36 7.55
CA VAL A 221 9.14 -5.18 8.71
C VAL A 221 9.37 -6.64 8.33
N TYR A 222 10.24 -7.30 9.09
CA TYR A 222 10.63 -8.69 8.90
C TYR A 222 9.57 -9.68 9.44
N GLY A 223 8.61 -9.18 10.23
CA GLY A 223 7.48 -9.93 10.77
C GLY A 223 6.19 -9.73 9.99
N PHE A 224 5.08 -10.17 10.59
CA PHE A 224 3.73 -10.02 10.06
C PHE A 224 2.89 -9.06 10.94
N GLN A 225 1.59 -9.31 11.09
CA GLN A 225 0.66 -8.42 11.77
C GLN A 225 1.03 -8.14 13.23
N ALA A 226 1.53 -9.16 13.95
CA ALA A 226 1.96 -8.99 15.34
C ALA A 226 3.14 -8.01 15.51
N GLU A 227 4.04 -7.94 14.51
CA GLU A 227 5.15 -6.99 14.55
C GLU A 227 4.69 -5.57 14.23
N LEU A 228 3.76 -5.43 13.28
CA LEU A 228 3.11 -4.14 12.96
C LEU A 228 2.31 -3.62 14.17
N ASP A 229 1.54 -4.48 14.82
CA ASP A 229 0.83 -4.15 16.06
C ASP A 229 1.79 -3.64 17.13
N ARG A 230 2.90 -4.36 17.39
CA ARG A 230 3.91 -3.91 18.36
C ARG A 230 4.51 -2.57 17.98
N LEU A 231 4.84 -2.36 16.70
CA LEU A 231 5.47 -1.15 16.20
C LEU A 231 4.57 0.09 16.35
N TYR A 232 3.26 -0.07 16.16
CA TYR A 232 2.29 1.04 16.21
C TYR A 232 1.44 1.08 17.50
N GLY A 233 1.63 0.12 18.40
CA GLY A 233 1.00 0.06 19.71
C GLY A 233 -0.52 -0.12 19.65
N TRP A 234 -1.01 -1.14 18.94
CA TRP A 234 -2.44 -1.49 18.94
C TRP A 234 -2.80 -2.27 20.22
N GLY A 235 -1.95 -3.21 20.63
CA GLY A 235 -2.10 -4.05 21.81
C GLY A 235 -3.03 -5.24 21.61
N LEU A 236 -3.06 -5.83 20.41
CA LEU A 236 -3.89 -7.00 20.12
C LEU A 236 -3.22 -8.30 20.60
N GLN A 237 -4.05 -9.31 20.83
CA GLN A 237 -3.59 -10.67 21.11
C GLN A 237 -3.67 -11.49 19.83
N TRP A 238 -2.54 -12.05 19.39
CA TRP A 238 -2.42 -12.77 18.12
C TRP A 238 -2.40 -14.28 18.32
N GLY A 239 -3.28 -14.98 17.60
CA GLY A 239 -3.24 -16.44 17.44
C GLY A 239 -2.72 -16.85 16.06
N ARG A 240 -2.53 -18.16 15.85
CA ARG A 240 -2.26 -18.69 14.51
C ARG A 240 -3.52 -18.60 13.65
N GLY A 241 -3.40 -18.04 12.45
CA GLY A 241 -4.45 -18.03 11.43
C GLY A 241 -3.98 -18.73 10.16
N TYR A 242 -4.93 -19.15 9.31
CA TYR A 242 -4.67 -19.78 8.02
C TYR A 242 -5.55 -19.14 6.94
N LYS A 243 -5.02 -18.97 5.73
CA LYS A 243 -5.80 -18.52 4.56
C LYS A 243 -6.45 -19.76 3.94
N SER A 244 -7.78 -19.84 3.96
CA SER A 244 -8.50 -20.91 3.26
C SER A 244 -8.35 -20.69 1.77
N LYS A 245 -7.60 -21.56 1.08
CA LYS A 245 -7.61 -21.57 -0.39
C LYS A 245 -9.01 -22.00 -0.82
N VAL A 246 -9.74 -21.15 -1.53
CA VAL A 246 -10.96 -21.58 -2.22
C VAL A 246 -10.50 -22.62 -3.24
N SER A 247 -10.92 -23.87 -3.06
CA SER A 247 -10.70 -24.91 -4.07
C SER A 247 -11.61 -24.58 -5.25
N ASP A 248 -11.03 -24.28 -6.41
CA ASP A 248 -11.77 -24.23 -7.68
C ASP A 248 -12.56 -25.54 -7.82
N ARG A 249 -13.90 -25.44 -7.86
CA ARG A 249 -14.80 -26.53 -8.27
C ARG A 249 -15.47 -26.14 -9.57
#